data_AF-A0A7Y3JWY6-F1
#
_entry.id   AF-A0A7Y3JWY6-F1
#
_cell.length_a   1.000
_cell.length_b   1.000
_cell.length_c   1.000
_cell.angle_alpha   90.00
_cell.angle_beta   90.00
_cell.angle_gamma   90.00
#
_symmetry.space_group_name_H-M   'P 1'
#
loop_
_entity.id
_entity.type
_entity.pdbx_description
1 polymer ?
#
loop_
_entity_poly.entity_id
_entity_poly.type
_entity_poly.pdbx_seq_one_letter_code
_entity_poly.pdbx_strand_id
1 'polypeptide(L)' 'WDVKLLGLLSLPALSPKGSPRGLEIGDIHQAVAIGLLVLVGLHAAAAIFHHWILRDGTLARMFPVEK' A
#
# COMPACT_ATOMS: atom_id res chain seq x y z
N TRP A 1 4.05 -18.87 8.60
CA TRP A 1 4.84 -18.61 7.39
C TRP A 1 6.16 -17.99 7.85
N ASP A 2 7.29 -18.43 7.29
CA ASP A 2 8.60 -17.83 7.57
C ASP A 2 8.74 -16.58 6.70
N VAL A 3 9.05 -15.44 7.31
CA VAL A 3 9.22 -14.18 6.59
C VAL A 3 10.70 -13.99 6.34
N LYS A 4 11.13 -14.12 5.09
CA LYS A 4 12.53 -13.97 4.71
C LYS A 4 12.77 -12.61 4.10
N LEU A 5 13.66 -11.82 4.71
CA LEU A 5 14.20 -10.62 4.12
C LEU A 5 15.00 -10.98 2.87
N LEU A 6 14.57 -10.45 1.72
CA LEU A 6 15.16 -10.70 0.40
C LEU A 6 15.27 -12.20 0.04
N GLY A 7 14.45 -13.05 0.66
CA GLY A 7 14.54 -14.51 0.51
C GLY A 7 15.73 -15.18 1.22
N LEU A 8 16.63 -14.40 1.82
CA LEU A 8 17.92 -14.86 2.35
C LEU A 8 17.92 -15.00 3.88
N LEU A 9 17.37 -14.03 4.60
CA LEU A 9 17.45 -13.96 6.06
C LEU A 9 16.05 -14.11 6.68
N SER A 10 15.80 -15.20 7.41
CA SER A 10 14.56 -15.35 8.19
C SER A 10 14.50 -14.28 9.28
N LEU A 11 13.42 -13.50 9.27
CA LEU A 11 13.20 -12.45 10.25
C LEU A 11 12.82 -13.06 11.61
N PRO A 12 13.30 -12.49 12.73
CA PRO A 12 12.89 -12.95 14.04
C PRO A 12 11.39 -12.74 14.24
N ALA A 13 10.77 -13.67 14.98
CA ALA A 13 9.35 -13.55 15.30
C ALA A 13 9.12 -12.30 16.17
N LEU A 14 8.25 -11.40 15.70
CA LEU A 14 7.86 -10.20 16.44
C LEU A 14 6.98 -10.51 17.66
N SER A 15 6.31 -11.65 17.65
CA SER A 15 5.44 -12.12 18.73
C SER A 15 5.35 -13.65 18.75
N PRO A 16 5.13 -14.28 19.91
CA PRO A 16 4.89 -15.72 19.97
C PRO A 16 3.69 -16.15 19.13
N LYS A 17 3.75 -17.38 18.60
CA LYS A 17 2.63 -18.00 17.87
C LYS A 17 1.41 -18.10 18.79
N GLY A 18 0.25 -17.72 18.28
CA GLY A 18 -1.01 -17.73 19.05
C GLY A 18 -1.14 -16.60 20.08
N SER A 19 -0.22 -15.63 20.09
CA SER A 19 -0.34 -14.47 20.98
C SER A 19 -1.61 -13.65 20.64
N PRO A 20 -2.46 -13.32 21.64
CA PRO A 20 -3.66 -12.52 21.40
C PRO A 20 -3.34 -11.16 20.75
N ARG A 21 -2.29 -10.48 21.24
CA ARG A 21 -1.83 -9.20 20.66
C ARG A 21 -1.34 -9.35 19.21
N GLY A 22 -0.66 -10.46 18.89
CA GLY A 22 -0.17 -10.69 17.53
C GLY A 22 -1.30 -10.90 16.53
N LEU A 23 -2.38 -11.56 16.95
CA LEU A 23 -3.59 -11.71 16.15
C LEU A 23 -4.29 -10.37 15.93
N GLU A 24 -4.51 -9.60 17.01
CA GLU A 24 -5.14 -8.27 16.94
C GLU A 24 -4.38 -7.30 16.02
N ILE A 25 -3.04 -7.24 16.14
CA ILE A 25 -2.20 -6.41 15.27
C ILE A 25 -2.28 -6.90 13.81
N GLY A 26 -2.37 -8.21 13.59
CA GLY A 26 -2.57 -8.79 12.26
C GLY A 26 -3.89 -8.34 11.63
N ASP A 27 -4.99 -8.38 12.38
CA ASP A 27 -6.30 -7.94 11.92
C ASP A 27 -6.32 -6.44 11.59
N ILE A 28 -5.72 -5.61 12.46
CA ILE A 28 -5.56 -4.16 12.22
C ILE A 28 -4.72 -3.92 10.97
N HIS A 29 -3.58 -4.61 10.82
CA HIS A 29 -2.70 -4.45 9.67
C HIS A 29 -3.43 -4.82 8.37
N GLN A 30 -4.22 -5.90 8.37
CA GLN A 30 -5.02 -6.29 7.23
C GLN A 30 -6.07 -5.23 6.87
N ALA A 31 -6.79 -4.69 7.88
CA ALA A 31 -7.77 -3.64 7.66
C ALA A 31 -7.13 -2.37 7.07
N VAL A 32 -5.99 -1.94 7.61
CA VAL A 32 -5.23 -0.78 7.11
C VAL A 32 -4.72 -1.03 5.69
N ALA A 33 -4.20 -2.22 5.40
CA ALA A 33 -3.71 -2.56 4.06
C ALA A 33 -4.83 -2.49 3.01
N ILE A 34 -6.01 -3.03 3.32
CA ILE A 34 -7.18 -2.96 2.43
C ILE A 34 -7.65 -1.50 2.26
N GLY A 35 -7.75 -0.75 3.36
CA GLY A 35 -8.14 0.66 3.32
C GLY A 35 -7.19 1.50 2.46
N LEU A 36 -5.87 1.30 2.62
CA LEU A 36 -4.87 1.97 1.81
C LEU A 36 -4.98 1.60 0.34
N LEU A 37 -5.21 0.31 0.02
CA LEU A 37 -5.36 -0.15 -1.36
C LEU A 37 -6.57 0.51 -2.04
N VAL A 38 -7.69 0.66 -1.33
CA VAL A 38 -8.86 1.40 -1.81
C VAL A 38 -8.53 2.87 -2.07
N LEU A 39 -7.83 3.54 -1.15
CA LEU A 39 -7.43 4.93 -1.31
C LEU A 39 -6.48 5.14 -2.49
N VAL A 40 -5.51 4.24 -2.68
CA VAL A 40 -4.60 4.27 -3.83
C VAL A 40 -5.37 4.08 -5.13
N GLY A 41 -6.32 3.13 -5.17
CA GLY A 41 -7.19 2.92 -6.32
C GLY A 41 -8.02 4.17 -6.66
N LEU A 42 -8.62 4.80 -5.64
CA LEU A 42 -9.38 6.04 -5.81
C LEU A 42 -8.48 7.18 -6.30
N HIS A 43 -7.28 7.31 -5.76
CA HIS A 43 -6.30 8.32 -6.18
C HIS A 43 -5.91 8.15 -7.65
N ALA A 44 -5.59 6.91 -8.07
CA ALA A 44 -5.27 6.62 -9.46
C ALA A 44 -6.46 6.89 -10.39
N ALA A 45 -7.68 6.48 -10.00
CA ALA A 45 -8.90 6.76 -10.75
C ALA A 45 -9.16 8.26 -10.90
N ALA A 46 -8.95 9.05 -9.84
CA ALA A 46 -9.05 10.51 -9.90
C ALA A 46 -8.03 11.09 -10.87
N ALA A 47 -6.75 10.68 -10.81
CA ALA A 47 -5.73 11.17 -11.73
C ALA A 47 -6.08 10.87 -13.21
N ILE A 48 -6.65 9.69 -13.48
CA ILE A 48 -7.15 9.31 -14.81
C ILE A 48 -8.36 10.17 -15.23
N PHE A 49 -9.31 10.39 -14.32
CA PHE A 49 -10.47 11.27 -14.55
C PHE A 49 -10.03 12.70 -14.90
N HIS A 50 -9.10 13.26 -14.13
CA HIS A 50 -8.51 14.57 -14.40
C HIS A 50 -7.82 14.61 -15.76
N HIS A 51 -7.17 13.52 -16.19
CA HIS A 51 -6.47 13.47 -17.46
C HIS A 51 -7.42 13.40 -18.68
N TRP A 52 -8.42 12.50 -18.67
CA TRP A 52 -9.27 12.28 -19.84
C TRP A 52 -10.52 13.15 -19.91
N ILE A 53 -11.13 13.45 -18.76
CA ILE A 53 -12.41 14.18 -18.68
C ILE A 53 -12.15 15.67 -18.45
N LEU A 54 -11.46 16.03 -17.35
CA LEU A 54 -11.21 17.44 -17.05
C LEU A 54 -10.10 18.06 -17.91
N ARG A 55 -9.14 17.24 -18.37
CA ARG A 55 -8.01 17.64 -19.20
C ARG A 55 -7.22 18.82 -18.63
N ASP A 56 -7.10 18.88 -17.30
CA ASP A 56 -6.47 20.01 -16.59
C ASP A 56 -4.96 19.85 -16.37
N GLY A 57 -4.38 18.76 -16.87
CA GLY A 57 -2.96 18.46 -16.78
C GLY A 57 -2.50 17.99 -15.40
N THR A 58 -3.39 17.66 -14.45
CA THR A 58 -3.03 17.17 -13.11
C THR A 58 -2.08 15.98 -13.17
N LEU A 59 -2.39 14.96 -13.98
CA LEU A 59 -1.53 13.78 -14.14
C LEU A 59 -0.14 14.12 -14.71
N ALA A 60 -0.06 15.07 -15.64
CA ALA A 60 1.22 15.48 -16.24
C ALA A 60 2.16 16.13 -15.22
N ARG A 61 1.61 16.82 -14.20
CA ARG A 61 2.40 17.44 -13.13
C ARG A 61 2.98 16.43 -12.13
N MET A 62 2.49 15.19 -12.12
CA MET A 62 3.03 14.12 -11.27
C MET A 62 4.26 13.47 -11.89
N PHE A 63 4.48 13.61 -13.20
CA PHE A 63 5.69 13.13 -13.85
C PHE A 63 6.83 14.15 -13.69
N PRO A 64 8.07 13.69 -13.52
CA PRO A 64 9.22 14.57 -13.62
C PRO A 64 9.24 15.20 -15.02
N VAL A 65 9.33 16.53 -15.08
CA VAL A 65 9.47 17.27 -16.33
C VAL A 65 10.85 16.93 -16.92
N GLU A 66 10.87 16.19 -18.03
CA GLU A 66 12.09 16.04 -18.82
C GLU A 66 12.41 17.41 -19.43
N LYS A 67 13.67 17.86 -19.30
CA LYS A 67 14.13 19.14 -19.83
C LYS A 67 14.19 19.12 -21.35
#